data_AF-A0AAN7D7J7-F1
#
_entry.id   AF-A0AAN7D7J7-F1
#
_cell.length_a   1.000
_cell.length_b   1.000
_cell.length_c   1.000
_cell.angle_alpha   90.00
_cell.angle_beta   90.00
_cell.angle_gamma   90.00
#
_symmetry.space_group_name_H-M   'P 1'
#
loop_
_entity.id
_entity.type
_entity.pdbx_description
1 polymer ?
#
loop_
_entity_poly.entity_id
_entity_poly.type
_entity_poly.pdbx_seq_one_letter_code
_entity_poly.pdbx_strand_id
1 'polypeptide(L)'
;MIYSLYIINKAGGLVYQKDFTNQLEKLSSNEYLVLAGTFHGVHAITSKISPLHNSSGIEMLEAENFKLYCNQTLTGTKFLLITAPQQNNVDAYMKKIYDTYSDFVMKNPFHTPEMPIRSDQFDQSLLKFINTNGTA
;
A
#
# COMPACT_ATOMS: atom_id res chain seq x y z
N MET A 1 1.89 11.97 -9.67
CA MET A 1 2.21 10.62 -10.18
C MET A 1 2.20 9.60 -9.05
N ILE A 2 1.76 8.37 -9.31
CA ILE A 2 1.88 7.22 -8.37
C ILE A 2 3.17 6.46 -8.71
N TYR A 3 4.00 6.17 -7.71
CA TYR A 3 5.28 5.47 -7.89
C TYR A 3 5.18 3.97 -7.61
N SER A 4 4.63 3.58 -6.45
CA SER A 4 4.48 2.17 -6.07
C SER A 4 3.36 1.93 -5.07
N LEU A 5 2.88 0.69 -5.02
CA LEU A 5 1.87 0.19 -4.07
C LEU A 5 2.42 -1.02 -3.34
N TYR A 6 2.37 -0.98 -2.01
CA TYR A 6 2.66 -2.12 -1.13
C TYR A 6 1.41 -2.47 -0.33
N ILE A 7 1.15 -3.76 -0.15
CA ILE A 7 0.08 -4.24 0.72
C ILE A 7 0.72 -5.10 1.80
N ILE A 8 0.49 -4.70 3.04
CA ILE A 8 0.99 -5.38 4.23
C ILE A 8 -0.22 -6.00 4.94
N ASN A 9 -0.10 -7.28 5.28
CA ASN A 9 -1.15 -8.02 5.96
C ASN A 9 -1.28 -7.59 7.43
N LYS A 10 -2.24 -8.19 8.16
CA LYS A 10 -2.49 -7.84 9.56
C LYS A 10 -1.28 -8.14 10.45
N ALA A 11 -0.54 -9.20 10.14
CA ALA A 11 0.66 -9.62 10.87
C ALA A 11 1.93 -8.80 10.55
N GLY A 12 1.86 -7.83 9.64
CA GLY A 12 3.02 -7.02 9.25
C GLY A 12 3.87 -7.62 8.13
N GLY A 13 3.42 -8.72 7.52
CA GLY A 13 4.06 -9.32 6.36
C GLY A 13 3.65 -8.64 5.06
N LEU A 14 4.61 -8.43 4.16
CA LEU A 14 4.33 -7.96 2.81
C LEU A 14 3.63 -9.06 2.01
N VAL A 15 2.44 -8.77 1.48
CA VAL A 15 1.68 -9.70 0.63
C VAL A 15 1.60 -9.25 -0.82
N TYR A 16 1.92 -7.98 -1.11
CA TYR A 16 1.95 -7.46 -2.47
C TYR A 16 2.91 -6.28 -2.59
N GLN A 17 3.64 -6.24 -3.70
CA GLN A 17 4.51 -5.14 -4.08
C GLN A 17 4.42 -4.93 -5.58
N LYS A 18 4.20 -3.68 -5.99
CA LYS A 18 4.22 -3.30 -7.40
C LYS A 18 4.73 -1.88 -7.58
N ASP A 19 5.70 -1.73 -8.46
CA ASP A 19 6.15 -0.43 -8.94
C ASP A 19 5.46 -0.10 -10.27
N PHE A 20 5.03 1.14 -10.41
CA PHE A 20 4.37 1.67 -11.61
C PHE A 20 5.29 2.58 -12.42
N THR A 21 6.46 2.94 -11.87
CA THR A 21 7.48 3.74 -12.54
C THR A 21 8.84 3.05 -12.47
N ASN A 22 9.71 3.35 -13.43
CA ASN A 22 11.10 2.85 -13.45
C ASN A 22 12.08 3.77 -12.72
N GLN A 23 11.58 4.77 -11.99
CA GLN A 23 12.41 5.76 -11.29
C GLN A 23 12.88 5.27 -9.92
N LEU A 24 12.21 4.26 -9.37
CA LEU A 24 12.56 3.66 -8.09
C LEU A 24 13.67 2.63 -8.27
N GLU A 25 14.66 2.65 -7.38
CA GLU A 25 15.62 1.56 -7.27
C GLU A 25 14.91 0.30 -6.79
N LYS A 26 15.17 -0.82 -7.46
CA LYS A 26 14.56 -2.10 -7.11
C LYS A 26 15.30 -2.71 -5.93
N LEU A 27 14.58 -2.88 -4.83
CA LEU A 27 15.08 -3.61 -3.68
C LEU A 27 15.00 -5.12 -3.96
N SER A 28 15.82 -5.90 -3.26
CA SER A 28 15.66 -7.35 -3.21
C SER A 28 14.36 -7.74 -2.50
N SER A 29 13.87 -8.96 -2.77
CA SER A 29 12.65 -9.46 -2.12
C SER A 29 12.76 -9.43 -0.58
N ASN A 30 13.93 -9.73 -0.02
CA ASN A 30 14.15 -9.72 1.43
C ASN A 30 14.11 -8.30 2.00
N GLU A 31 14.65 -7.32 1.29
CA GLU A 31 14.62 -5.92 1.73
C GLU A 31 13.18 -5.38 1.76
N TYR A 32 12.35 -5.74 0.78
CA TYR A 32 10.93 -5.40 0.82
C TYR A 32 10.18 -6.05 2.01
N LEU A 33 10.52 -7.31 2.35
CA LEU A 33 9.97 -7.97 3.54
C LEU A 33 10.37 -7.24 4.83
N VAL A 34 11.64 -6.87 4.95
CA VAL A 34 12.17 -6.10 6.08
C VAL A 34 11.48 -4.73 6.15
N LEU A 35 11.36 -4.02 5.02
CA LEU A 35 10.68 -2.73 4.94
C LEU A 35 9.25 -2.80 5.46
N ALA A 36 8.48 -3.82 5.05
CA ALA A 36 7.11 -4.01 5.52
C ALA A 36 7.04 -4.27 7.03
N GLY A 37 7.90 -5.13 7.56
CA GLY A 37 7.97 -5.43 9.00
C GLY A 37 8.38 -4.20 9.82
N THR A 38 9.38 -3.44 9.34
CA THR A 38 9.81 -2.18 9.96
C THR A 38 8.68 -1.16 9.96
N PHE A 39 8.04 -0.92 8.81
CA PHE A 39 6.91 0.00 8.74
C PHE A 39 5.78 -0.41 9.71
N HIS A 40 5.45 -1.70 9.74
CA HIS A 40 4.44 -2.23 10.66
C HIS A 40 4.78 -1.97 12.13
N GLY A 41 6.04 -2.16 12.52
CA GLY A 41 6.53 -1.86 13.85
C GLY A 41 6.44 -0.37 14.19
N VAL A 42 6.92 0.51 13.31
CA VAL A 42 6.86 1.97 13.53
C VAL A 42 5.40 2.45 13.57
N HIS A 43 4.51 1.91 12.73
CA HIS A 43 3.08 2.17 12.78
C HIS A 43 2.45 1.82 14.13
N ALA A 44 2.85 0.71 14.74
CA ALA A 44 2.38 0.31 16.06
C ALA A 44 2.98 1.15 17.20
N ILE A 45 4.19 1.69 17.04
CA ILE A 45 4.81 2.58 18.02
C ILE A 45 4.17 3.97 17.97
N THR A 46 3.96 4.50 16.77
CA THR A 46 3.37 5.84 16.56
C THR A 46 1.97 5.98 17.16
N SER A 47 1.14 4.93 17.10
CA SER A 47 -0.17 4.93 17.76
C SER A 47 -0.08 5.00 19.30
N LYS A 48 1.02 4.51 19.90
CA LYS A 48 1.25 4.52 21.35
C LYS A 48 1.87 5.81 21.86
N ILE A 49 2.73 6.46 21.06
CA ILE A 49 3.39 7.73 21.44
C ILE A 49 2.53 8.95 21.14
N SER A 50 1.41 8.78 20.43
CA SER A 50 0.47 9.87 20.16
C SER A 50 -0.03 10.49 21.47
N PRO A 51 0.05 11.82 21.63
CA PRO A 51 -0.47 12.51 22.81
C PRO A 51 -2.00 12.57 22.82
N LEU A 52 -2.65 12.24 21.70
CA LEU A 52 -4.10 12.25 21.54
C LEU A 52 -4.68 10.83 21.67
N HIS A 53 -5.84 10.73 22.32
CA HIS A 53 -6.63 9.51 22.40
C HIS A 53 -7.15 9.11 21.00
N ASN A 54 -7.26 7.79 20.75
CA ASN A 54 -7.73 7.20 19.49
C ASN A 54 -6.82 7.41 18.26
N SER A 55 -5.51 7.45 18.45
CA SER A 55 -4.56 7.46 17.34
C SER A 55 -4.51 6.12 16.60
N SER A 56 -4.52 6.19 15.27
CA SER A 56 -4.54 5.07 14.32
C SER A 56 -3.15 4.61 13.85
N GLY A 57 -2.08 5.33 14.21
CA GLY A 57 -0.70 5.07 13.77
C GLY A 57 -0.24 6.04 12.68
N ILE A 58 0.63 5.58 11.77
CA ILE A 58 1.12 6.38 10.64
C ILE A 58 0.04 6.43 9.56
N GLU A 59 -0.39 7.63 9.18
CA GLU A 59 -1.30 7.84 8.04
C GLU A 59 -0.56 8.39 6.81
N MET A 60 0.51 9.16 7.03
CA MET A 60 1.29 9.76 5.95
C MET A 60 2.73 10.05 6.41
N LEU A 61 3.69 9.80 5.53
CA LEU A 61 5.09 10.18 5.64
C LEU A 61 5.45 11.06 4.44
N GLU A 62 5.84 12.30 4.69
CA GLU A 62 6.24 13.26 3.67
C GLU A 62 7.75 13.43 3.68
N ALA A 63 8.36 13.21 2.51
CA ALA A 63 9.74 13.54 2.22
C ALA A 63 9.77 14.59 1.10
N GLU A 64 10.96 15.12 0.81
CA GLU A 64 11.16 16.16 -0.21
C GLU A 64 10.66 15.73 -1.60
N ASN A 65 10.93 14.47 -1.97
CA ASN A 65 10.70 13.98 -3.33
C ASN A 65 9.52 13.01 -3.45
N PHE A 66 8.93 12.57 -2.34
CA PHE A 66 7.81 11.65 -2.34
C PHE A 66 6.95 11.77 -1.09
N LYS A 67 5.70 11.31 -1.20
CA LYS A 67 4.81 11.07 -0.06
C LYS A 67 4.41 9.61 -0.04
N LEU A 68 4.52 8.98 1.13
CA LEU A 68 4.03 7.64 1.40
C LEU A 68 2.77 7.75 2.24
N TYR A 69 1.64 7.35 1.67
CA TYR A 69 0.35 7.30 2.34
C TYR A 69 0.11 5.90 2.87
N CYS A 70 -0.45 5.79 4.08
CA CYS A 70 -0.82 4.54 4.71
C CYS A 70 -2.31 4.54 5.02
N ASN A 71 -3.04 3.63 4.39
CA ASN A 71 -4.43 3.36 4.72
C ASN A 71 -4.54 1.99 5.39
N GLN A 72 -4.77 1.99 6.70
CA GLN A 72 -5.09 0.77 7.45
C GLN A 72 -6.60 0.53 7.46
N THR A 73 -7.01 -0.60 6.91
CA THR A 73 -8.39 -1.08 6.96
C THR A 73 -8.77 -1.60 8.36
N LEU A 74 -10.07 -1.68 8.64
CA LEU A 74 -10.58 -2.26 9.90
C LEU A 74 -10.19 -3.73 10.10
N THR A 75 -9.90 -4.46 9.01
CA THR A 75 -9.39 -5.85 9.07
C THR A 75 -7.92 -5.93 9.45
N GLY A 76 -7.19 -4.80 9.45
CA GLY A 76 -5.78 -4.68 9.83
C GLY A 76 -4.79 -4.67 8.66
N THR A 77 -5.27 -4.91 7.43
CA THR A 77 -4.48 -4.80 6.19
C THR A 77 -4.13 -3.35 5.90
N LYS A 78 -2.89 -3.08 5.54
CA LYS A 78 -2.35 -1.74 5.28
C LYS A 78 -1.99 -1.60 3.82
N PHE A 79 -2.49 -0.54 3.21
CA PHE A 79 -2.17 -0.14 1.84
C PHE A 79 -1.22 1.03 1.90
N LEU A 80 0.01 0.82 1.45
CA LEU A 80 1.02 1.86 1.36
C LEU A 80 1.13 2.32 -0.09
N LEU A 81 0.86 3.59 -0.34
CA LEU A 81 0.94 4.19 -1.67
C LEU A 81 2.02 5.25 -1.68
N ILE A 82 3.04 5.04 -2.50
CA ILE A 82 4.12 6.00 -2.70
C ILE A 82 3.78 6.85 -3.92
N THR A 83 3.85 8.17 -3.76
CA THR A 83 3.42 9.15 -4.77
C THR A 83 4.38 10.33 -4.84
N ALA A 84 4.29 11.09 -5.94
CA ALA A 84 4.90 12.41 -6.03
C ALA A 84 4.24 13.39 -5.04
N PRO A 85 4.97 14.36 -4.47
CA PRO A 85 4.42 15.27 -3.46
C PRO A 85 3.23 16.11 -3.94
N GLN A 86 3.16 16.42 -5.24
CA GLN A 86 2.06 17.19 -5.83
C GLN A 86 0.85 16.34 -6.23
N GLN A 87 0.86 15.02 -5.96
CA GLN A 87 -0.25 14.15 -6.31
C GLN A 87 -1.48 14.48 -5.47
N ASN A 88 -2.56 14.88 -6.16
CA ASN A 88 -3.86 15.11 -5.54
C ASN A 88 -4.75 13.85 -5.60
N ASN A 89 -5.87 13.87 -4.89
CA ASN A 89 -6.92 12.84 -4.91
C ASN A 89 -6.45 11.44 -4.50
N VAL A 90 -5.46 11.34 -3.61
CA VAL A 90 -4.92 10.05 -3.14
C VAL A 90 -5.99 9.17 -2.50
N ASP A 91 -6.95 9.76 -1.78
CA ASP A 91 -8.06 9.00 -1.16
C ASP A 91 -8.92 8.26 -2.19
N ALA A 92 -9.15 8.85 -3.35
CA ALA A 92 -9.89 8.20 -4.44
C ALA A 92 -9.11 7.02 -5.02
N TYR A 93 -7.78 7.15 -5.16
CA TYR A 93 -6.91 6.05 -5.55
C TYR A 93 -6.95 4.93 -4.51
N MET A 94 -6.77 5.25 -3.23
CA MET A 94 -6.79 4.28 -2.13
C MET A 94 -8.12 3.51 -2.09
N LYS A 95 -9.25 4.21 -2.19
CA LYS A 95 -10.57 3.58 -2.23
C LYS A 95 -10.69 2.63 -3.42
N LYS A 96 -10.30 3.06 -4.62
CA LYS A 96 -10.39 2.22 -5.81
C LYS A 96 -9.46 1.01 -5.76
N ILE A 97 -8.25 1.16 -5.19
CA ILE A 97 -7.31 0.07 -4.96
C ILE A 97 -7.93 -0.95 -4.00
N TYR A 98 -8.55 -0.48 -2.91
CA TYR A 98 -9.24 -1.34 -1.94
C TYR A 98 -10.42 -2.09 -2.56
N ASP A 99 -11.26 -1.42 -3.37
CA ASP A 99 -12.37 -2.06 -4.09
C ASP A 99 -11.84 -3.16 -5.02
N THR A 100 -10.77 -2.86 -5.77
CA THR A 100 -10.12 -3.79 -6.71
C THR A 100 -9.50 -4.98 -5.97
N TYR A 101 -8.90 -4.76 -4.80
CA TYR A 101 -8.39 -5.82 -3.93
C TYR A 101 -9.52 -6.72 -3.43
N SER A 102 -10.61 -6.12 -2.97
CA SER A 102 -11.78 -6.86 -2.49
C SER A 102 -12.37 -7.73 -3.60
N ASP A 103 -12.46 -7.22 -4.83
CA ASP A 103 -13.05 -7.94 -5.96
C ASP A 103 -12.18 -9.08 -6.51
N PHE A 104 -10.87 -8.85 -6.69
CA PHE A 104 -10.01 -9.82 -7.39
C PHE A 104 -9.12 -10.66 -6.47
N VAL A 105 -9.01 -10.30 -5.20
CA VAL A 105 -8.21 -11.03 -4.21
C VAL A 105 -9.12 -11.70 -3.19
N MET A 106 -10.01 -10.96 -2.53
CA MET A 106 -10.86 -11.53 -1.46
C MET A 106 -11.97 -12.43 -1.98
N LYS A 107 -12.49 -12.20 -3.19
CA LYS A 107 -13.48 -13.09 -3.82
C LYS A 107 -12.85 -14.27 -4.58
N ASN A 108 -11.53 -14.35 -4.68
CA ASN A 108 -10.87 -15.47 -5.35
C ASN A 108 -10.85 -16.69 -4.41
N PRO A 109 -11.56 -17.79 -4.72
CA PRO A 109 -11.63 -18.96 -3.85
C PRO A 109 -10.29 -19.69 -3.67
N PHE A 110 -9.32 -19.43 -4.54
CA PHE A 110 -7.97 -20.01 -4.46
C PHE A 110 -6.98 -19.13 -3.71
N HIS A 111 -7.40 -17.94 -3.26
CA HIS A 111 -6.55 -17.07 -2.47
C HIS A 111 -6.71 -17.37 -0.97
N THR A 112 -5.61 -17.75 -0.33
CA THR A 112 -5.55 -17.85 1.12
C THR A 112 -5.23 -16.48 1.72
N PRO A 113 -6.06 -15.96 2.65
CA PRO A 113 -5.76 -14.70 3.34
C PRO A 113 -4.38 -14.70 4.00
N GLU A 114 -3.81 -13.50 4.16
CA GLU A 114 -2.46 -13.26 4.73
C GLU A 114 -1.27 -13.82 3.93
N MET A 115 -1.51 -14.55 2.83
CA MET A 115 -0.47 -15.05 1.92
C MET A 115 -0.21 -14.10 0.75
N PRO A 116 0.94 -14.20 0.05
CA PRO A 116 1.24 -13.36 -1.10
C PRO A 116 0.15 -13.40 -2.17
N ILE A 117 -0.23 -12.22 -2.67
CA ILE A 117 -1.27 -12.04 -3.68
C ILE A 117 -0.68 -12.39 -5.05
N ARG A 118 -1.23 -13.42 -5.69
CA ARG A 118 -0.86 -13.89 -7.03
C ARG A 118 -2.09 -13.91 -7.93
N SER A 119 -2.63 -12.73 -8.22
CA SER A 119 -3.84 -12.55 -9.02
C SER A 119 -3.55 -11.68 -10.24
N ASP A 120 -3.48 -12.29 -11.43
CA ASP A 120 -3.22 -11.57 -12.68
C ASP A 120 -4.33 -10.55 -12.98
N GLN A 121 -5.58 -10.87 -12.62
CA GLN A 121 -6.72 -9.96 -12.78
C GLN A 121 -6.56 -8.71 -11.91
N PHE A 122 -6.07 -8.88 -10.68
CA PHE A 122 -5.77 -7.77 -9.79
C PHE A 122 -4.69 -6.87 -10.38
N ASP A 123 -3.58 -7.46 -10.85
CA ASP A 123 -2.46 -6.73 -11.47
C ASP A 123 -2.90 -5.93 -12.70
N GLN A 124 -3.63 -6.57 -13.62
CA GLN A 124 -4.08 -5.92 -14.85
C GLN A 124 -5.06 -4.78 -14.55
N SER A 125 -6.00 -5.00 -13.61
CA SER A 125 -6.97 -3.96 -13.23
C SER A 125 -6.28 -2.76 -12.58
N LEU A 126 -5.31 -3.00 -11.68
CA LEU A 126 -4.51 -1.93 -11.07
C LEU A 126 -3.71 -1.15 -12.09
N LEU A 127 -2.98 -1.83 -12.98
CA LEU A 127 -2.18 -1.19 -14.03
C LEU A 127 -3.04 -0.34 -14.95
N LYS A 128 -4.19 -0.87 -15.39
CA LYS A 128 -5.14 -0.12 -16.23
C LYS A 128 -5.63 1.13 -15.51
N PHE A 129 -6.02 1.00 -14.24
CA PHE A 129 -6.53 2.12 -13.45
C PHE A 129 -5.48 3.21 -13.23
N ILE A 130 -4.25 2.83 -12.87
CA ILE A 130 -3.17 3.78 -12.58
C ILE A 130 -2.67 4.46 -13.86
N ASN A 131 -2.55 3.73 -14.98
CA ASN A 131 -2.12 4.34 -16.25
C ASN A 131 -3.15 5.32 -16.81
N THR A 132 -4.44 5.03 -16.65
CA THR A 132 -5.53 5.90 -17.13
C THR A 132 -5.56 7.24 -16.37
N ASN A 133 -5.21 7.24 -15.07
CA ASN A 133 -5.30 8.43 -14.23
C ASN A 133 -3.93 9.06 -13.90
N GLY A 134 -2.82 8.40 -14.23
CA GLY A 134 -1.45 8.85 -14.00
C GLY A 134 -0.83 9.65 -15.15
N THR A 135 -1.55 9.83 -16.26
CA THR A 135 -1.11 10.53 -17.49
C THR A 135 -1.73 11.93 -17.65
N ALA A 136 -2.22 12.53 -16.57
CA ALA A 136 -2.66 13.93 -16.53
C ALA A 136 -1.61 14.81 -15.86
#